data_AF-A0A0J7M2M4-F1
#
_entry.id   AF-A0A0J7M2M4-F1
#
_cell.length_a   1.000
_cell.length_b   1.000
_cell.length_c   1.000
_cell.angle_alpha   90.00
_cell.angle_beta   90.00
_cell.angle_gamma   90.00
#
_symmetry.space_group_name_H-M   'P 1'
#
loop_
_entity.id
_entity.type
_entity.pdbx_description
1 polymer ?
#
loop_
_entity_poly.entity_id
_entity_poly.type
_entity_poly.pdbx_seq_one_letter_code
_entity_poly.pdbx_strand_id
1 'polypeptide(L)'
;MLIASYEQWREAKKQVLEEENPAVPCEECDGFGHFYSVCPCCDSELDKDCEVCKGAGEVYYLDSPKPLTGGQLINRKAYFQEVIADLKKWSAYTKQDFLHVAGRFVDEFRRGWVH
;
A
#
# COMPACT_ATOMS: atom_id res chain seq x y z
N MET A 1 -13.01 16.09 -9.72
CA MET A 1 -11.63 16.14 -9.21
C MET A 1 -10.92 14.90 -9.74
N LEU A 2 -9.85 15.04 -10.53
CA LEU A 2 -9.22 13.90 -11.24
C LEU A 2 -8.39 12.97 -10.33
N ILE A 3 -7.90 13.49 -9.21
CA ILE A 3 -7.13 12.73 -8.21
C ILE A 3 -7.67 13.09 -6.83
N ALA A 4 -8.07 12.10 -6.04
CA ALA A 4 -8.56 12.29 -4.66
C ALA A 4 -7.45 12.82 -3.75
N SER A 5 -7.77 13.63 -2.73
CA SER A 5 -6.80 13.93 -1.68
C SER A 5 -6.46 12.66 -0.90
N TYR A 6 -5.32 12.64 -0.20
CA TYR A 6 -4.92 11.47 0.59
C TYR A 6 -6.01 11.04 1.59
N GLU A 7 -6.63 11.99 2.29
CA GLU A 7 -7.67 11.67 3.28
C GLU A 7 -8.95 11.13 2.61
N GLN A 8 -9.36 11.69 1.47
CA GLN A 8 -10.51 11.20 0.73
C GLN A 8 -10.27 9.80 0.16
N TRP A 9 -9.08 9.57 -0.40
CA TRP A 9 -8.65 8.27 -0.87
C TRP A 9 -8.61 7.25 0.27
N ARG A 10 -8.06 7.63 1.43
CA ARG A 10 -7.94 6.78 2.61
C ARG A 10 -9.31 6.32 3.11
N GLU A 11 -10.27 7.23 3.21
CA GLU A 11 -11.62 6.90 3.66
C GLU A 11 -12.34 5.97 2.67
N ALA A 12 -12.27 6.29 1.37
CA ALA A 12 -12.85 5.45 0.33
C ALA A 12 -12.20 4.06 0.29
N LYS A 13 -10.87 3.98 0.39
CA LYS A 13 -10.13 2.71 0.38
C LYS A 13 -10.48 1.86 1.59
N LYS A 14 -10.66 2.49 2.75
CA LYS A 14 -11.09 1.79 3.97
C LYS A 14 -12.48 1.16 3.79
N GLN A 15 -13.43 1.91 3.24
CA GLN A 15 -14.78 1.38 2.97
C GLN A 15 -14.75 0.18 2.03
N VAL A 16 -13.97 0.25 0.93
CA VAL A 16 -13.81 -0.87 -0.01
C VAL A 16 -13.21 -2.10 0.68
N LEU A 17 -12.19 -1.92 1.52
CA LEU A 17 -11.57 -3.05 2.24
C LEU A 17 -12.52 -3.68 3.27
N GLU A 18 -13.35 -2.86 3.93
CA GLU A 18 -14.38 -3.35 4.86
C GLU A 18 -15.50 -4.10 4.14
N GLU A 19 -15.88 -3.66 2.94
CA GLU A 19 -16.94 -4.30 2.14
C GLU A 19 -16.46 -5.60 1.46
N GLU A 20 -15.30 -5.57 0.81
CA GLU A 20 -14.78 -6.71 0.07
C GLU A 20 -14.10 -7.75 0.97
N ASN A 21 -13.66 -7.33 2.18
CA ASN A 21 -12.91 -8.15 3.12
C ASN A 21 -11.87 -9.06 2.44
N PRO A 22 -10.92 -8.51 1.67
CA PRO A 22 -9.99 -9.32 0.91
C PRO A 22 -9.03 -10.10 1.83
N ALA A 23 -8.45 -11.18 1.30
CA ALA A 23 -7.28 -11.81 1.90
C ALA A 23 -6.08 -10.87 1.76
N VAL A 24 -5.38 -10.63 2.86
CA VAL A 24 -4.22 -9.75 2.95
C VAL A 24 -3.04 -10.48 3.58
N PRO A 25 -1.79 -10.10 3.27
CA PRO A 25 -0.61 -10.71 3.87
C PRO A 25 -0.66 -10.61 5.40
N CYS A 26 -0.33 -11.72 6.07
CA CYS A 26 -0.24 -11.75 7.52
C CYS A 26 0.99 -10.96 7.98
N GLU A 27 0.77 -9.86 8.72
CA GLU A 27 1.86 -9.01 9.24
C GLU A 27 2.78 -9.75 10.21
N GLU A 28 2.29 -10.77 10.90
CA GLU A 28 3.09 -11.48 11.90
C GLU A 28 4.21 -12.30 11.24
N CYS A 29 3.96 -12.87 10.06
CA CYS A 29 4.93 -13.65 9.30
C CYS A 29 5.29 -13.01 7.95
N ASP A 30 5.05 -11.70 7.77
CA ASP A 30 5.30 -10.96 6.52
C ASP A 30 4.79 -11.65 5.23
N GLY A 31 3.67 -12.37 5.33
CA GLY A 31 3.10 -13.09 4.18
C GLY A 31 3.68 -14.49 3.91
N PHE A 32 4.67 -14.95 4.67
CA PHE A 32 5.35 -16.23 4.43
C PHE A 32 4.58 -17.45 4.95
N GLY A 33 3.72 -17.26 5.96
CA GLY A 33 2.97 -18.34 6.59
C GLY A 33 3.73 -19.09 7.68
N HIS A 34 5.05 -18.96 7.74
CA HIS A 34 5.92 -19.65 8.68
C HIS A 34 7.09 -18.75 9.08
N PHE A 35 7.76 -19.11 10.17
CA PHE A 35 8.98 -18.50 10.65
C PHE A 35 10.13 -19.47 10.47
N TYR A 36 11.13 -19.05 9.71
CA TYR A 36 12.36 -19.80 9.54
C TYR A 36 13.52 -19.11 10.27
N SER A 37 14.24 -19.85 11.10
CA SER A 37 15.46 -19.37 11.75
C SER A 37 16.45 -20.50 11.97
N VAL A 38 17.74 -20.18 12.00
CA VAL A 38 18.82 -21.15 12.24
C VAL A 38 19.55 -20.75 13.51
N CYS A 39 19.73 -21.67 14.47
CA CYS A 39 20.56 -21.35 15.65
C CYS A 39 22.01 -21.14 15.20
N PRO A 40 22.62 -19.99 15.50
CA PRO A 40 24.04 -19.75 15.22
C PRO A 40 24.98 -20.68 16.00
N CYS A 41 24.45 -21.38 17.01
CA CYS A 41 25.18 -22.16 17.98
C CYS A 41 25.37 -23.64 17.59
N CYS A 42 24.40 -24.22 16.88
CA CYS A 42 24.31 -25.65 16.62
C CYS A 42 23.73 -25.97 15.24
N ASP A 43 23.54 -24.95 14.40
CA ASP A 43 22.96 -25.02 13.05
C ASP A 43 21.59 -25.72 12.99
N SER A 44 20.90 -25.79 14.13
CA SER A 44 19.54 -26.34 14.18
C SER A 44 18.57 -25.37 13.52
N GLU A 45 17.83 -25.88 12.55
CA GLU A 45 16.76 -25.18 11.87
C GLU A 45 15.49 -25.24 12.72
N LEU A 46 14.89 -24.07 12.92
CA LEU A 46 13.54 -23.93 13.45
C LEU A 46 12.65 -23.45 12.32
N ASP A 47 11.74 -24.33 11.91
CA ASP A 47 10.62 -23.99 11.04
C ASP A 47 9.34 -24.10 11.88
N LYS A 48 8.62 -22.98 11.99
CA LYS A 48 7.40 -22.91 12.79
C LYS A 48 6.31 -22.20 12.01
N ASP A 49 5.19 -22.88 11.81
CA ASP A 49 3.99 -22.26 11.24
C ASP A 49 3.54 -21.04 12.06
N CYS A 50 3.16 -20.00 11.35
CA CYS A 50 2.57 -18.82 11.96
C CYS A 50 1.18 -19.17 12.50
N GLU A 51 1.00 -19.02 13.81
CA GLU A 51 -0.26 -19.34 14.50
C GLU A 51 -1.41 -18.41 14.10
N VAL A 52 -1.09 -17.17 13.70
CA VAL A 52 -2.08 -16.15 13.33
C VAL A 52 -2.77 -16.51 12.01
N CYS A 53 -2.00 -16.79 10.95
CA CYS A 53 -2.53 -17.20 9.65
C CYS A 53 -2.62 -18.73 9.49
N LYS A 54 -2.28 -19.50 10.52
CA LYS A 54 -2.27 -20.97 10.53
C LYS A 54 -1.52 -21.56 9.32
N GLY A 55 -0.35 -21.04 9.02
CA GLY A 55 0.46 -21.52 7.87
C GLY A 55 0.08 -20.93 6.50
N ALA A 56 -1.04 -20.21 6.37
CA ALA A 56 -1.53 -19.75 5.06
C ALA A 56 -0.73 -18.56 4.48
N GLY A 57 -0.05 -17.77 5.31
CA GLY A 57 0.61 -16.52 4.92
C GLY A 57 -0.36 -15.34 4.74
N GLU A 58 -1.66 -15.59 4.68
CA GLU A 58 -2.68 -14.56 4.53
C GLU A 58 -3.78 -14.68 5.60
N VAL A 59 -4.42 -13.55 5.90
CA VAL A 59 -5.60 -13.44 6.76
C VAL A 59 -6.63 -12.56 6.09
N TYR A 60 -7.91 -12.73 6.41
CA TYR A 60 -8.92 -11.79 5.93
C TYR A 60 -8.75 -10.44 6.62
N TYR A 61 -8.99 -9.36 5.87
CA TYR A 61 -8.82 -7.98 6.35
C TYR A 61 -9.54 -7.71 7.69
N LEU A 62 -10.76 -8.19 7.85
CA LEU A 62 -11.56 -8.05 9.08
C LEU A 62 -11.12 -8.97 10.23
N ASP A 63 -10.42 -10.07 9.91
CA ASP A 63 -9.97 -11.08 10.88
C ASP A 63 -8.56 -10.81 11.41
N SER A 64 -7.88 -9.76 10.91
CA SER A 64 -6.54 -9.44 11.38
C SER A 64 -6.55 -9.02 12.87
N PRO A 65 -5.78 -9.69 13.74
CA PRO A 65 -5.82 -9.49 15.19
C PRO A 65 -5.16 -8.18 15.64
N LYS A 66 -4.25 -7.64 14.83
CA LYS A 66 -3.85 -6.25 14.92
C LYS A 66 -4.81 -5.48 14.03
N PRO A 67 -5.32 -4.30 14.42
CA PRO A 67 -5.89 -3.39 13.43
C PRO A 67 -4.78 -3.29 12.40
N LEU A 68 -5.01 -3.81 11.18
CA LEU A 68 -4.07 -3.64 10.08
C LEU A 68 -3.93 -2.15 10.01
N THR A 69 -2.90 -1.61 10.65
CA THR A 69 -2.68 -0.20 10.59
C THR A 69 -2.49 -0.03 9.11
N GLY A 70 -3.37 0.74 8.49
CA GLY A 70 -3.33 1.02 7.07
C GLY A 70 -1.92 1.37 6.56
N GLY A 71 -0.93 1.61 7.43
CA GLY A 71 0.50 1.46 7.21
C GLY A 71 0.98 0.58 6.03
N GLN A 72 0.39 -0.59 5.71
CA GLN A 72 0.75 -1.33 4.47
C GLN A 72 -0.21 -1.12 3.29
N LEU A 73 -1.53 -1.14 3.50
CA LEU A 73 -2.52 -1.05 2.41
C LEU A 73 -3.04 0.37 2.15
N ILE A 74 -3.19 1.16 3.22
CA ILE A 74 -3.67 2.54 3.25
C ILE A 74 -2.57 3.48 3.79
N ASN A 75 -1.50 3.61 3.02
CA ASN A 75 -0.37 4.46 3.35
C ASN A 75 -0.06 5.43 2.22
N ARG A 76 0.79 6.43 2.50
CA ARG A 76 1.17 7.44 1.51
C ARG A 76 1.86 6.86 0.28
N LYS A 77 2.67 5.81 0.43
CA LYS A 77 3.37 5.16 -0.69
C LYS A 77 2.37 4.48 -1.64
N ALA A 78 1.42 3.71 -1.10
CA ALA A 78 0.34 3.07 -1.85
C ALA A 78 -0.52 4.12 -2.57
N TYR A 79 -0.92 5.19 -1.86
CA TYR A 79 -1.60 6.33 -2.45
C TYR A 79 -0.83 6.92 -3.63
N PHE A 80 0.46 7.25 -3.46
CA PHE A 80 1.28 7.80 -4.53
C PHE A 80 1.42 6.85 -5.73
N GLN A 81 1.48 5.54 -5.49
CA GLN A 81 1.52 4.55 -6.58
C GLN A 81 0.21 4.55 -7.38
N GLU A 82 -0.95 4.62 -6.72
CA GLU A 82 -2.25 4.72 -7.40
C GLU A 82 -2.38 6.04 -8.17
N VAL A 83 -1.95 7.16 -7.58
CA VAL A 83 -1.89 8.46 -8.27
C VAL A 83 -1.03 8.39 -9.53
N ILE A 84 0.17 7.79 -9.44
CA ILE A 84 1.05 7.61 -10.60
C ILE A 84 0.37 6.74 -11.67
N ALA A 85 -0.34 5.68 -11.27
CA ALA A 85 -1.05 4.83 -12.21
C ALA A 85 -2.16 5.60 -12.95
N ASP A 86 -2.91 6.45 -12.25
CA ASP A 86 -3.95 7.27 -12.87
C ASP A 86 -3.36 8.35 -13.79
N LEU A 87 -2.24 8.95 -13.41
CA LEU A 87 -1.49 9.87 -14.28
C LEU A 87 -1.02 9.18 -15.57
N LYS A 88 -0.52 7.94 -15.47
CA LYS A 88 -0.14 7.14 -16.64
C LYS A 88 -1.34 6.86 -17.56
N LYS A 89 -2.49 6.49 -16.99
CA LYS A 89 -3.73 6.27 -17.76
C LYS A 89 -4.17 7.55 -18.46
N TRP A 90 -4.13 8.68 -17.75
CA TRP A 90 -4.46 9.98 -18.30
C TRP A 90 -3.56 10.33 -19.49
N SER A 91 -2.24 10.21 -19.34
CA SER A 91 -1.29 10.46 -20.44
C SER A 91 -1.52 9.54 -21.64
N ALA A 92 -1.81 8.26 -21.40
CA ALA A 92 -2.11 7.30 -22.47
C ALA A 92 -3.39 7.66 -23.24
N TYR A 93 -4.41 8.18 -22.54
CA TYR A 93 -5.68 8.60 -23.10
C TYR A 93 -5.56 9.93 -23.88
N THR A 94 -4.91 10.94 -23.32
CA THR A 94 -4.79 12.28 -23.94
C THR A 94 -3.67 12.38 -24.97
N LYS A 95 -2.75 11.40 -25.00
CA LYS A 95 -1.50 11.46 -25.78
C LYS A 95 -0.59 12.62 -25.38
N GLN A 96 -0.75 13.14 -24.17
CA GLN A 96 0.06 14.24 -23.64
C GLN A 96 1.00 13.75 -22.53
N ASP A 97 2.21 14.29 -22.52
CA ASP A 97 3.14 14.12 -21.40
C ASP A 97 2.66 14.96 -20.21
N PHE A 98 2.33 14.28 -19.11
CA PHE A 98 1.90 14.93 -17.88
C PHE A 98 2.93 15.92 -17.34
N LEU A 99 4.23 15.59 -17.38
CA LEU A 99 5.27 16.48 -16.87
C LEU A 99 5.43 17.73 -17.74
N HIS A 100 5.19 17.61 -19.04
CA HIS A 100 5.15 18.76 -19.94
C HIS A 100 4.00 19.71 -19.58
N VAL A 101 2.80 19.17 -19.32
CA VAL A 101 1.62 19.98 -18.97
C VAL A 101 1.74 20.59 -17.57
N ALA A 102 2.24 19.82 -16.60
CA ALA A 102 2.37 20.25 -15.21
C ALA A 102 3.62 21.10 -14.95
N GLY A 103 4.61 21.09 -15.86
CA GLY A 103 5.92 21.71 -15.65
C GLY A 103 5.83 23.18 -15.25
N ARG A 104 4.97 23.95 -15.93
CA ARG A 104 4.75 25.37 -15.62
C ARG A 104 4.22 25.59 -14.21
N PHE A 105 3.26 24.77 -13.77
CA PHE A 105 2.75 24.82 -12.40
C PHE A 105 3.84 24.52 -11.37
N VAL A 106 4.67 23.51 -11.62
CA VAL A 106 5.77 23.15 -10.70
C VAL A 106 6.80 24.26 -10.61
N ASP A 107 7.13 24.90 -11.72
CA ASP A 107 8.06 26.03 -11.76
C ASP A 107 7.52 27.25 -10.99
N GLU A 108 6.23 27.55 -11.15
CA GLU A 108 5.54 28.62 -10.43
C GLU A 108 5.47 28.32 -8.92
N PHE A 109 5.17 27.08 -8.54
CA PHE A 109 5.13 26.64 -7.14
C PHE A 109 6.51 26.68 -6.47
N ARG A 110 7.57 26.21 -7.15
CA ARG A 110 8.95 26.23 -6.62
C ARG A 110 9.50 27.64 -6.41
N ARG A 111 9.06 28.60 -7.23
CA ARG A 111 9.49 30.00 -7.13
C ARG A 111 8.77 30.78 -6.04
N GLY A 112 7.87 30.16 -5.29
CA GLY A 112 7.30 30.73 -4.07
C GLY A 112 6.36 31.90 -4.30
N TRP A 113 5.41 31.81 -5.22
CA TRP A 113 4.18 32.60 -5.09
C TRP A 113 3.50 32.14 -3.78
N VAL A 114 3.30 32.91 -2.69
CA VAL A 114 3.18 34.35 -2.42
C VAL A 114 2.34 35.07 -3.46
N HIS A 115 1.03 34.76 -3.46
CA HIS A 115 -0.04 35.77 -3.49
C HIS A 115 -1.27 35.22 -2.78
#